data_AF-A0A1M6P327-F1
#
_entry.id   AF-A0A1M6P327-F1
#
_cell.length_a   1.000
_cell.length_b   1.000
_cell.length_c   1.000
_cell.angle_alpha   90.00
_cell.angle_beta   90.00
_cell.angle_gamma   90.00
#
_symmetry.space_group_name_H-M   'P 1'
#
loop_
_entity.id
_entity.type
_entity.pdbx_description
1 polymer ?
#
loop_
_entity_poly.entity_id
_entity_poly.type
_entity_poly.pdbx_seq_one_letter_code
_entity_poly.pdbx_strand_id
1 'polypeptide(L)'
;MRCPQTQSNLCMSSFTDNISNYESDPEESLHTQLKNYTSSGQWFRAREVAGQLLSTSPESSWLHCQMGFILYQLNDFKHAENHLKESVRLQPDYANGYRLLGFLYLSMNRAGTAEDNVRKALSLEPNDETSWCLLGNLSLHFDNPQQALQCAEKALNLCPDDVSALDLKARALDELPDHKVAPQDLINQYEEILSLEPDNALAYSRIGDVYCEKLKKYKVAEEYYRKALFIDPESKSHQSDLIRCLRKRDPILRLLWLPFLPTKLVIKLIELIPDGNLKWKHLFGFLLALPLLLIGKYIILFGIVSAVAFFTFFWPLTKVYEYLTIVDIHKKMGKIAIYKGPFRKLHKWSFYTRFFLFLVFLVCFWSVVYFLFTSDQYRGGTIAAFLTVCIGAVILTVLASCVGILIDANSKKTRERRNKKQPVIDNE
;
A
#
# COMPACT_ATOMS: atom_id res chain seq x y z
N MET A 1 -10.13 4.23 0.07
CA MET A 1 -10.66 4.93 -1.11
C MET A 1 -10.63 6.41 -0.78
N ARG A 2 -9.96 7.25 -1.59
CA ARG A 2 -10.11 8.71 -1.47
C ARG A 2 -11.49 9.05 -2.03
N CYS A 3 -12.29 9.83 -1.31
CA CYS A 3 -13.51 10.41 -1.87
C CYS A 3 -13.18 11.07 -3.21
N PRO A 4 -13.89 10.76 -4.30
CA PRO A 4 -13.66 11.38 -5.59
C PRO A 4 -13.88 12.89 -5.49
N GLN A 5 -13.09 13.70 -6.20
CA GLN A 5 -13.17 15.16 -6.24
C GLN A 5 -14.57 15.71 -6.61
N THR A 6 -15.43 14.89 -7.19
CA THR A 6 -16.85 15.20 -7.41
C THR A 6 -17.61 15.41 -6.10
N GLN A 7 -17.25 14.73 -5.01
CA GLN A 7 -17.87 14.92 -3.70
C GLN A 7 -17.49 16.24 -3.03
N SER A 8 -16.33 16.81 -3.35
CA SER A 8 -16.00 18.18 -2.90
C SER A 8 -16.83 19.23 -3.64
N ASN A 9 -17.21 18.99 -4.91
CA ASN A 9 -18.03 19.93 -5.67
C ASN A 9 -19.49 19.99 -5.18
N LEU A 10 -20.05 18.85 -4.73
CA LEU A 10 -21.40 18.74 -4.12
C LEU A 10 -21.62 19.69 -2.93
N CYS A 11 -20.59 19.86 -2.09
CA CYS A 11 -20.69 20.81 -0.99
C CYS A 11 -20.47 22.24 -1.46
N MET A 12 -19.61 22.46 -2.45
CA MET A 12 -19.18 23.79 -2.89
C MET A 12 -20.27 24.62 -3.59
N SER A 13 -21.12 24.02 -4.43
CA SER A 13 -22.21 24.73 -5.12
C SER A 13 -23.27 25.24 -4.13
N SER A 14 -23.67 24.42 -3.16
CA SER A 14 -24.62 24.81 -2.11
C SER A 14 -24.04 25.80 -1.09
N PHE A 15 -22.72 25.97 -1.02
CA PHE A 15 -22.08 26.96 -0.15
C PHE A 15 -22.12 28.39 -0.70
N THR A 16 -22.32 28.58 -2.00
CA THR A 16 -22.27 29.90 -2.63
C THR A 16 -23.63 30.59 -2.76
N ASP A 17 -24.73 29.85 -2.62
CA ASP A 17 -26.03 30.27 -3.16
C ASP A 17 -27.04 30.79 -2.15
N ASN A 18 -26.72 30.83 -0.85
CA ASN A 18 -27.65 31.31 0.18
C ASN A 18 -27.19 32.60 0.88
N ILE A 19 -27.01 33.66 0.09
CA ILE A 19 -26.92 35.02 0.62
C ILE A 19 -27.83 35.91 -0.24
N SER A 20 -29.13 35.85 0.04
CA SER A 20 -30.03 36.93 -0.35
C SER A 20 -30.50 37.64 0.92
N ASN A 21 -30.16 38.93 0.99
CA ASN A 21 -30.57 39.94 1.96
C ASN A 21 -29.96 39.85 3.35
N TYR A 22 -28.82 40.51 3.60
CA TYR A 22 -28.58 41.31 4.81
C TYR A 22 -27.55 42.41 4.51
N GLU A 23 -27.85 43.63 4.94
CA GLU A 23 -27.19 44.90 4.57
C GLU A 23 -25.80 45.10 5.20
N SER A 24 -25.06 46.00 4.56
CA SER A 24 -23.67 46.44 4.71
C SER A 24 -23.13 46.67 6.14
N ASP A 25 -22.07 45.94 6.49
CA ASP A 25 -21.21 46.13 7.69
C ASP A 25 -19.75 45.73 7.34
N PRO A 26 -18.71 46.15 8.10
CA PRO A 26 -17.31 45.77 7.84
C PRO A 26 -17.05 44.25 7.85
N GLU A 27 -17.97 43.46 8.41
CA GLU A 27 -18.05 42.00 8.30
C GLU A 27 -18.21 41.51 6.86
N GLU A 28 -18.80 42.33 5.97
CA GLU A 28 -18.98 42.06 4.53
C GLU A 28 -17.63 41.78 3.85
N SER A 29 -16.52 42.37 4.33
CA SER A 29 -15.17 42.03 3.83
C SER A 29 -14.72 40.64 4.26
N LEU A 30 -14.93 40.24 5.52
CA LEU A 30 -14.50 38.94 6.02
C LEU A 30 -15.37 37.81 5.48
N HIS A 31 -16.69 38.00 5.35
CA HIS A 31 -17.58 37.05 4.68
C HIS A 31 -17.21 36.87 3.20
N THR A 32 -16.90 37.97 2.51
CA THR A 32 -16.42 37.92 1.12
C THR A 32 -15.06 37.22 1.02
N GLN A 33 -14.13 37.50 1.93
CA GLN A 33 -12.84 36.82 1.99
C GLN A 33 -13.00 35.32 2.27
N LEU A 34 -13.88 34.95 3.19
CA LEU A 34 -14.19 33.56 3.48
C LEU A 34 -14.70 32.85 2.22
N LYS A 35 -15.69 33.44 1.53
CA LYS A 35 -16.24 32.93 0.26
C LYS A 35 -15.16 32.80 -0.81
N ASN A 36 -14.25 33.77 -0.92
CA ASN A 36 -13.16 33.74 -1.89
C ASN A 36 -12.11 32.68 -1.56
N TYR A 37 -11.76 32.51 -0.28
CA TYR A 37 -10.79 31.50 0.13
C TYR A 37 -11.37 30.08 0.04
N THR A 38 -12.65 29.89 0.34
CA THR A 38 -13.31 28.58 0.14
C THR A 38 -13.41 28.26 -1.35
N SER A 39 -13.87 29.20 -2.20
CA SER A 39 -13.98 29.00 -3.66
C SER A 39 -12.64 28.74 -4.34
N SER A 40 -11.57 29.38 -3.87
CA SER A 40 -10.21 29.16 -4.38
C SER A 40 -9.47 27.98 -3.73
N GLY A 41 -10.11 27.22 -2.84
CA GLY A 41 -9.50 26.06 -2.17
C GLY A 41 -8.35 26.42 -1.21
N GLN A 42 -8.25 27.68 -0.77
CA GLN A 42 -7.24 28.16 0.17
C GLN A 42 -7.66 27.85 1.61
N TRP A 43 -7.80 26.58 1.94
CA TRP A 43 -8.41 26.08 3.19
C TRP A 43 -7.76 26.61 4.47
N PHE A 44 -6.43 26.76 4.50
CA PHE A 44 -5.74 27.33 5.66
C PHE A 44 -6.13 28.78 5.91
N ARG A 45 -6.21 29.62 4.85
CA ARG A 45 -6.64 31.01 4.97
C ARG A 45 -8.13 31.11 5.31
N ALA A 46 -8.95 30.25 4.69
CA ALA A 46 -10.37 30.15 5.01
C ALA A 46 -10.59 29.83 6.50
N ARG A 47 -9.78 28.93 7.09
CA ARG A 47 -9.84 28.60 8.52
C ARG A 47 -9.55 29.80 9.41
N GLU A 48 -8.52 30.59 9.10
CA GLU A 48 -8.18 31.78 9.89
C GLU A 48 -9.32 32.82 9.85
N VAL A 49 -9.87 33.08 8.66
CA VAL A 49 -10.99 34.03 8.50
C VAL A 49 -12.25 33.51 9.20
N ALA A 50 -12.59 32.24 9.04
CA ALA A 50 -13.71 31.63 9.75
C ALA A 50 -13.54 31.68 11.28
N GLY A 51 -12.30 31.55 11.77
CA GLY A 51 -11.99 31.66 13.20
C GLY A 51 -12.17 33.09 13.73
N GLN A 52 -11.84 34.11 12.93
CA GLN A 52 -12.10 35.52 13.27
C GLN A 52 -13.61 35.81 13.29
N LEU A 53 -14.35 35.33 12.30
CA LEU A 53 -15.81 35.47 12.26
C LEU A 53 -16.49 34.76 13.44
N LEU A 54 -15.98 33.57 13.84
CA LEU A 54 -16.51 32.85 15.00
C LEU A 54 -16.17 33.53 16.33
N SER A 55 -15.09 34.31 16.41
CA SER A 55 -14.75 35.03 17.65
C SER A 55 -15.66 36.25 17.87
N THR A 56 -16.17 36.86 16.80
CA THR A 56 -17.16 37.93 16.87
C THR A 56 -18.59 37.39 16.99
N SER A 57 -18.89 36.25 16.36
CA SER A 57 -20.23 35.66 16.30
C SER A 57 -20.24 34.16 16.65
N PRO A 58 -19.96 33.79 17.92
CA PRO A 58 -19.78 32.39 18.32
C PRO A 58 -21.07 31.56 18.27
N GLU A 59 -22.25 32.19 18.23
CA GLU A 59 -23.54 31.48 18.20
C GLU A 59 -24.07 31.26 16.76
N SER A 60 -23.28 31.58 15.74
CA SER A 60 -23.68 31.42 14.34
C SER A 60 -23.58 29.98 13.87
N SER A 61 -24.73 29.31 13.73
CA SER A 61 -24.82 27.96 13.18
C SER A 61 -24.19 27.84 11.79
N TRP A 62 -24.39 28.86 10.93
CA TRP A 62 -23.78 28.92 9.61
C TRP A 62 -22.25 28.94 9.68
N LEU A 63 -21.64 29.77 10.54
CA LEU A 63 -20.18 29.82 10.69
C LEU A 63 -19.60 28.51 11.22
N HIS A 64 -20.31 27.85 12.13
CA HIS A 64 -19.96 26.51 12.59
C HIS A 64 -19.99 25.48 11.46
N CYS A 65 -20.97 25.56 10.54
CA CYS A 65 -20.98 24.75 9.31
C CYS A 65 -19.78 25.03 8.39
N GLN A 66 -19.47 26.32 8.15
CA GLN A 66 -18.32 26.72 7.33
C GLN A 66 -17.01 26.18 7.91
N MET A 67 -16.79 26.39 9.22
CA MET A 67 -15.61 25.87 9.90
C MET A 67 -15.54 24.35 9.85
N GLY A 68 -16.67 23.67 10.07
CA GLY A 68 -16.77 22.21 9.95
C GLY A 68 -16.32 21.70 8.58
N PHE A 69 -16.80 22.34 7.50
CA PHE A 69 -16.40 21.99 6.14
C PHE A 69 -14.94 22.31 5.83
N ILE A 70 -14.43 23.47 6.27
CA ILE A 70 -13.03 23.85 6.09
C ILE A 70 -12.10 22.85 6.79
N LEU A 71 -12.43 22.44 8.01
CA LEU A 71 -11.68 21.45 8.76
C LEU A 71 -11.73 20.07 8.11
N TYR A 72 -12.86 19.69 7.51
CA TYR A 72 -12.96 18.48 6.68
C TYR A 72 -11.95 18.52 5.52
N GLN A 73 -11.88 19.63 4.79
CA GLN A 73 -10.92 19.79 3.67
C GLN A 73 -9.46 19.73 4.14
N LEU A 74 -9.19 20.17 5.37
CA LEU A 74 -7.89 20.06 6.03
C LEU A 74 -7.63 18.66 6.63
N ASN A 75 -8.52 17.69 6.44
CA ASN A 75 -8.49 16.34 7.02
C ASN A 75 -8.54 16.31 8.57
N ASP A 76 -9.02 17.38 9.21
CA ASP A 76 -9.25 17.42 10.65
C ASP A 76 -10.70 17.02 10.98
N PHE A 77 -11.00 15.74 10.78
CA PHE A 77 -12.36 15.22 10.95
C PHE A 77 -12.90 15.35 12.38
N LYS A 78 -12.02 15.34 13.38
CA LYS A 78 -12.43 15.43 14.79
C LYS A 78 -12.96 16.82 15.11
N HIS A 79 -12.21 17.88 14.76
CA HIS A 79 -12.68 19.24 15.00
C HIS A 79 -13.84 19.60 14.06
N ALA A 80 -13.83 19.07 12.83
CA ALA A 80 -14.98 19.21 11.92
C ALA A 80 -16.28 18.67 12.55
N GLU A 81 -16.24 17.47 13.14
CA GLU A 81 -17.40 16.87 13.81
C GLU A 81 -17.91 17.75 14.96
N ASN A 82 -17.01 18.32 15.76
CA ASN A 82 -17.38 19.19 16.87
C ASN A 82 -18.09 20.47 16.40
N HIS A 83 -17.55 21.15 15.38
CA HIS A 83 -18.18 22.37 14.86
C HIS A 83 -19.54 22.07 14.22
N LEU A 84 -19.68 20.98 13.47
CA LEU A 84 -20.95 20.61 12.87
C LEU A 84 -22.00 20.17 13.90
N LYS A 85 -21.58 19.47 14.97
CA LYS A 85 -22.47 19.18 16.12
C LYS A 85 -22.93 20.44 16.83
N GLU A 86 -22.04 21.42 16.96
CA GLU A 86 -22.37 22.70 17.57
C GLU A 86 -23.35 23.50 16.70
N SER A 87 -23.21 23.47 15.37
CA SER A 87 -24.18 24.06 14.44
C SER A 87 -25.59 23.51 14.66
N VAL A 88 -25.77 22.18 14.67
CA VAL A 88 -27.10 21.59 14.88
C VAL A 88 -27.60 21.72 16.33
N ARG A 89 -26.71 21.98 17.29
CA ARG A 89 -27.09 22.31 18.68
C ARG A 89 -27.65 23.73 18.77
N LEU A 90 -26.98 24.68 18.12
CA LEU A 90 -27.36 26.09 18.06
C LEU A 90 -28.66 26.28 17.28
N GLN A 91 -28.81 25.56 16.16
CA GLN A 91 -29.98 25.64 15.31
C GLN A 91 -30.45 24.22 14.89
N PRO A 92 -31.36 23.59 15.66
CA PRO A 92 -31.84 22.22 15.40
C PRO A 92 -32.71 22.04 14.15
N ASP A 93 -33.14 23.12 13.51
CA ASP A 93 -33.88 23.13 12.25
C ASP A 93 -32.99 23.48 11.04
N TYR A 94 -31.68 23.61 11.23
CA TYR A 94 -30.75 23.91 10.14
C TYR A 94 -30.36 22.65 9.35
N ALA A 95 -31.05 22.42 8.22
CA ALA A 95 -30.86 21.23 7.39
C ALA A 95 -29.40 21.04 6.93
N ASN A 96 -28.71 22.13 6.57
CA ASN A 96 -27.33 22.10 6.11
C ASN A 96 -26.36 21.51 7.16
N GLY A 97 -26.57 21.79 8.44
CA GLY A 97 -25.75 21.22 9.52
C GLY A 97 -25.85 19.69 9.58
N TYR A 98 -27.07 19.16 9.45
CA TYR A 98 -27.30 17.72 9.36
C TYR A 98 -26.74 17.13 8.07
N ARG A 99 -26.90 17.80 6.93
CA ARG A 99 -26.33 17.35 5.65
C ARG A 99 -24.81 17.20 5.73
N LEU A 100 -24.12 18.21 6.25
CA LEU A 100 -22.67 18.19 6.41
C LEU A 100 -22.20 17.15 7.45
N LEU A 101 -22.96 16.94 8.53
CA LEU A 101 -22.70 15.82 9.45
C LEU A 101 -22.82 14.48 8.73
N GLY A 102 -23.86 14.30 7.92
CA GLY A 102 -24.07 13.12 7.09
C GLY A 102 -22.88 12.85 6.16
N PHE A 103 -22.47 13.89 5.43
CA PHE A 103 -21.30 13.84 4.55
C PHE A 103 -19.99 13.51 5.28
N LEU A 104 -19.74 14.15 6.43
CA LEU A 104 -18.56 13.90 7.26
C LEU A 104 -18.56 12.46 7.79
N TYR A 105 -19.69 11.96 8.28
CA TYR A 105 -19.79 10.59 8.78
C TYR A 105 -19.61 9.54 7.69
N LEU A 106 -20.11 9.79 6.48
CA LEU A 106 -19.84 8.93 5.33
C LEU A 106 -18.34 8.87 5.04
N SER A 107 -17.66 10.01 5.07
CA SER A 107 -16.20 10.10 4.87
C SER A 107 -15.40 9.39 5.98
N MET A 108 -15.94 9.33 7.21
CA MET A 108 -15.39 8.57 8.33
C MET A 108 -15.80 7.09 8.33
N ASN A 109 -16.45 6.60 7.27
CA ASN A 109 -16.96 5.23 7.15
C ASN A 109 -17.97 4.85 8.25
N ARG A 110 -18.73 5.84 8.76
CA ARG A 110 -19.82 5.66 9.72
C ARG A 110 -21.18 5.80 9.02
N ALA A 111 -21.45 4.90 8.08
CA ALA A 111 -22.59 4.99 7.16
C ALA A 111 -23.96 5.03 7.87
N GLY A 112 -24.16 4.27 8.96
CA GLY A 112 -25.44 4.29 9.70
C GLY A 112 -25.74 5.67 10.30
N THR A 113 -24.77 6.27 11.00
CA THR A 113 -24.93 7.63 11.54
C THR A 113 -25.04 8.69 10.44
N ALA A 114 -24.41 8.44 9.28
CA ALA A 114 -24.54 9.33 8.13
C ALA A 114 -25.99 9.34 7.61
N GLU A 115 -26.61 8.17 7.46
CA GLU A 115 -27.98 8.04 6.99
C GLU A 115 -28.98 8.77 7.89
N ASP A 116 -28.87 8.62 9.21
CA ASP A 116 -29.75 9.32 10.15
C ASP A 116 -29.70 10.85 9.98
N ASN A 117 -28.49 11.39 9.83
CA ASN A 117 -28.28 12.83 9.63
C ASN A 117 -28.79 13.30 8.26
N VAL A 118 -28.54 12.56 7.17
CA VAL A 118 -29.05 12.91 5.84
C VAL A 118 -30.58 12.84 5.80
N ARG A 119 -31.20 11.83 6.43
CA ARG A 119 -32.66 11.74 6.55
C ARG A 119 -33.24 12.89 7.36
N LYS A 120 -32.54 13.33 8.42
CA LYS A 120 -32.94 14.51 9.19
C LYS A 120 -32.85 15.78 8.33
N ALA A 121 -31.79 15.96 7.54
CA ALA A 121 -31.67 17.07 6.58
C ALA A 121 -32.85 17.07 5.59
N LEU A 122 -33.15 15.94 4.96
CA LEU A 122 -34.30 15.80 4.03
C LEU A 122 -35.67 16.01 4.68
N SER A 123 -35.81 15.73 5.98
CA SER A 123 -37.05 16.01 6.71
C SER A 123 -37.27 17.52 6.95
N LEU A 124 -36.19 18.29 7.00
CA LEU A 124 -36.20 19.74 7.17
C LEU A 124 -36.30 20.45 5.81
N GLU A 125 -35.55 19.98 4.82
CA GLU A 125 -35.53 20.50 3.44
C GLU A 125 -35.71 19.35 2.44
N PRO A 126 -36.96 19.01 2.06
CA PRO A 126 -37.24 17.90 1.13
C PRO A 126 -36.77 18.14 -0.31
N ASN A 127 -36.53 19.40 -0.68
CA ASN A 127 -36.13 19.83 -2.03
C ASN A 127 -34.62 20.10 -2.14
N ASP A 128 -33.81 19.54 -1.25
CA ASP A 128 -32.36 19.63 -1.30
C ASP A 128 -31.78 18.49 -2.16
N GLU A 129 -31.37 18.82 -3.39
CA GLU A 129 -30.77 17.88 -4.34
C GLU A 129 -29.53 17.20 -3.75
N THR A 130 -28.68 17.96 -3.04
CA THR A 130 -27.42 17.43 -2.51
C THR A 130 -27.69 16.38 -1.43
N SER A 131 -28.71 16.58 -0.59
CA SER A 131 -29.14 15.58 0.39
C SER A 131 -29.71 14.31 -0.26
N TRP A 132 -30.45 14.43 -1.36
CA TRP A 132 -30.90 13.26 -2.14
C TRP A 132 -29.71 12.50 -2.74
N CYS A 133 -28.73 13.21 -3.31
CA CYS A 133 -27.49 12.62 -3.82
C CYS A 133 -26.69 11.90 -2.71
N LEU A 134 -26.61 12.47 -1.51
CA LEU A 134 -25.96 11.82 -0.36
C LEU A 134 -26.69 10.56 0.09
N LEU A 135 -28.04 10.59 0.16
CA LEU A 135 -28.84 9.43 0.52
C LEU A 135 -28.72 8.31 -0.52
N GLY A 136 -28.65 8.66 -1.80
CA GLY A 136 -28.42 7.69 -2.87
C GLY A 136 -27.03 7.07 -2.82
N ASN A 137 -25.98 7.86 -2.53
CA ASN A 137 -24.63 7.31 -2.31
C ASN A 137 -24.57 6.38 -1.10
N LEU A 138 -25.29 6.70 -0.01
CA LEU A 138 -25.45 5.81 1.13
C LEU A 138 -26.18 4.51 0.76
N SER A 139 -27.18 4.60 -0.12
CA SER A 139 -27.94 3.44 -0.59
C SER A 139 -27.06 2.50 -1.43
N LEU A 140 -26.17 3.02 -2.30
CA LEU A 140 -25.15 2.20 -2.97
C LEU A 140 -24.16 1.57 -1.97
N HIS A 141 -23.74 2.32 -0.95
CA HIS A 141 -22.89 1.78 0.11
C HIS A 141 -23.55 0.61 0.87
N PHE A 142 -24.88 0.60 0.97
CA PHE A 142 -25.66 -0.48 1.56
C PHE A 142 -26.14 -1.54 0.55
N ASP A 143 -25.57 -1.58 -0.65
CA ASP A 143 -25.90 -2.54 -1.71
C ASP A 143 -27.39 -2.50 -2.11
N ASN A 144 -27.98 -1.29 -2.09
CA ASN A 144 -29.36 -1.03 -2.49
C ASN A 144 -29.42 -0.09 -3.73
N PRO A 145 -29.06 -0.59 -4.92
CA PRO A 145 -29.03 0.21 -6.14
C PRO A 145 -30.42 0.69 -6.58
N GLN A 146 -31.51 0.02 -6.22
CA GLN A 146 -32.87 0.49 -6.55
C GLN A 146 -33.23 1.75 -5.77
N GLN A 147 -32.91 1.79 -4.48
CA GLN A 147 -33.13 3.00 -3.68
C GLN A 147 -32.21 4.14 -4.13
N ALA A 148 -30.96 3.84 -4.50
CA ALA A 148 -30.05 4.83 -5.05
C ALA A 148 -30.60 5.47 -6.34
N LEU A 149 -31.17 4.66 -7.24
CA LEU A 149 -31.81 5.13 -8.47
C LEU A 149 -32.98 6.08 -8.17
N GLN A 150 -33.86 5.73 -7.23
CA GLN A 150 -34.96 6.61 -6.80
C GLN A 150 -34.47 7.93 -6.22
N CYS A 151 -33.37 7.91 -5.46
CA CYS A 151 -32.77 9.13 -4.93
C CYS A 151 -32.18 10.00 -6.06
N ALA A 152 -31.51 9.38 -7.03
CA ALA A 152 -30.97 10.08 -8.20
C ALA A 152 -32.09 10.71 -9.04
N GLU A 153 -33.18 10.00 -9.30
CA GLU A 153 -34.36 10.53 -10.00
C GLU A 153 -34.98 11.73 -9.27
N LYS A 154 -35.05 11.69 -7.94
CA LYS A 154 -35.50 12.84 -7.14
C LYS A 154 -34.56 14.04 -7.26
N ALA A 155 -33.25 13.81 -7.19
CA ALA A 155 -32.27 14.88 -7.37
C ALA A 155 -32.35 15.49 -8.78
N LEU A 156 -32.46 14.66 -9.83
CA LEU A 156 -32.60 15.12 -11.22
C LEU A 156 -33.93 15.83 -11.50
N ASN A 157 -35.01 15.47 -10.81
CA ASN A 157 -36.27 16.22 -10.90
C ASN A 157 -36.16 17.63 -10.31
N LEU A 158 -35.25 17.84 -9.34
CA LEU A 158 -34.98 19.15 -8.75
C LEU A 158 -33.97 19.94 -9.60
N CYS A 159 -32.91 19.28 -10.07
CA CYS A 159 -31.87 19.85 -10.92
C CYS A 159 -31.52 18.87 -12.05
N PRO A 160 -32.11 19.02 -13.25
CA PRO A 160 -31.90 18.09 -14.36
C PRO A 160 -30.45 17.97 -14.84
N ASP A 161 -29.69 19.05 -14.76
CA ASP A 161 -28.32 19.15 -15.24
C ASP A 161 -27.28 18.91 -14.13
N ASP A 162 -27.68 18.38 -12.96
CA ASP A 162 -26.72 18.02 -11.90
C ASP A 162 -25.91 16.77 -12.30
N VAL A 163 -24.65 17.01 -12.64
CA VAL A 163 -23.66 15.99 -12.97
C VAL A 163 -23.51 14.94 -11.86
N SER A 164 -23.65 15.32 -10.59
CA SER A 164 -23.53 14.40 -9.47
C SER A 164 -24.71 13.45 -9.37
N ALA A 165 -25.92 13.95 -9.59
CA ALA A 165 -27.13 13.13 -9.68
C ALA A 165 -27.11 12.22 -10.91
N LEU A 166 -26.60 12.70 -12.06
CA LEU A 166 -26.39 11.88 -13.26
C LEU A 166 -25.37 10.75 -13.01
N ASP A 167 -24.23 11.05 -12.37
CA ASP A 167 -23.23 10.03 -11.99
C ASP A 167 -23.82 8.99 -11.04
N LEU A 168 -24.58 9.44 -10.03
CA LEU A 168 -25.27 8.56 -9.10
C LEU A 168 -26.26 7.64 -9.82
N LYS A 169 -27.06 8.18 -10.75
CA LYS A 169 -27.99 7.40 -11.57
C LYS A 169 -27.25 6.35 -12.39
N ALA A 170 -26.19 6.75 -13.10
CA ALA A 170 -25.41 5.85 -13.93
C ALA A 170 -24.77 4.71 -13.10
N ARG A 171 -24.19 5.04 -11.94
CA ARG A 171 -23.63 4.03 -11.00
C ARG A 171 -24.70 3.10 -10.44
N ALA A 172 -25.86 3.63 -10.06
CA ALA A 172 -26.98 2.82 -9.61
C ALA A 172 -27.45 1.84 -10.69
N LEU A 173 -27.51 2.29 -11.95
CA LEU A 173 -27.84 1.43 -13.09
C LEU A 173 -26.77 0.36 -13.37
N ASP A 174 -25.49 0.68 -13.18
CA ASP A 174 -24.38 -0.26 -13.39
C ASP A 174 -24.36 -1.39 -12.36
N GLU A 175 -24.71 -1.08 -11.10
CA GLU A 175 -24.82 -2.05 -9.99
C GLU A 175 -26.10 -2.90 -10.04
N LEU A 176 -27.10 -2.51 -10.85
CA LEU A 176 -28.24 -3.38 -11.10
C LEU A 176 -27.78 -4.66 -11.84
N PRO A 177 -28.43 -5.82 -11.57
CA PRO A 177 -28.14 -7.05 -12.29
C PRO A 177 -28.15 -6.86 -13.81
N ASP A 178 -27.14 -7.41 -14.51
CA ASP A 178 -26.84 -7.17 -15.93
C ASP A 178 -28.00 -7.37 -16.92
N HIS A 179 -29.06 -8.09 -16.54
CA HIS A 179 -30.24 -8.28 -17.37
C HIS A 179 -31.22 -7.09 -17.34
N LYS A 180 -31.02 -6.11 -16.44
CA LYS A 180 -31.94 -4.99 -16.27
C LYS A 180 -31.60 -3.76 -17.09
N VAL A 181 -30.33 -3.59 -17.50
CA VAL A 181 -29.87 -2.38 -18.18
C VAL A 181 -29.02 -2.78 -19.38
N ALA A 182 -29.39 -2.31 -20.58
CA ALA A 182 -28.56 -2.54 -21.75
C ALA A 182 -27.25 -1.76 -21.60
N PRO A 183 -26.08 -2.34 -21.93
CA PRO A 183 -24.80 -1.62 -21.83
C PRO A 183 -24.78 -0.30 -22.62
N GLN A 184 -25.55 -0.20 -23.70
CA GLN A 184 -25.67 1.02 -24.49
C GLN A 184 -26.41 2.13 -23.73
N ASP A 185 -27.47 1.81 -22.99
CA ASP A 185 -28.20 2.81 -22.20
C ASP A 185 -27.31 3.41 -21.12
N LEU A 186 -26.47 2.57 -20.49
CA LEU A 186 -25.49 3.02 -19.52
C LEU A 186 -24.42 3.93 -20.14
N ILE A 187 -23.93 3.61 -21.34
CA ILE A 187 -23.02 4.49 -22.09
C ILE A 187 -23.68 5.85 -22.35
N ASN A 188 -24.94 5.87 -22.80
CA ASN A 188 -25.66 7.11 -23.08
C ASN A 188 -25.76 8.00 -21.83
N GLN A 189 -25.93 7.42 -20.63
CA GLN A 189 -25.94 8.21 -19.38
C GLN A 189 -24.57 8.85 -19.08
N TYR A 190 -23.47 8.16 -19.34
CA TYR A 190 -22.14 8.76 -19.19
C TYR A 190 -21.81 9.76 -20.30
N GLU A 191 -22.33 9.57 -21.52
CA GLU A 191 -22.22 10.55 -22.61
C GLU A 191 -22.99 11.85 -22.29
N GLU A 192 -24.13 11.76 -21.60
CA GLU A 192 -24.87 12.92 -21.08
C GLU A 192 -24.00 13.72 -20.10
N ILE A 193 -23.31 13.05 -19.16
CA ILE A 193 -22.34 13.70 -18.26
C ILE A 193 -21.22 14.38 -19.05
N LEU A 194 -20.68 13.73 -20.08
CA LEU A 194 -19.62 14.30 -20.92
C LEU A 194 -20.10 15.48 -21.78
N SER A 195 -21.40 15.58 -22.06
CA SER A 195 -21.97 16.73 -22.75
C SER A 195 -22.00 17.99 -21.88
N LEU A 196 -22.14 17.80 -20.56
CA LEU A 196 -22.10 18.87 -19.56
C LEU A 196 -20.66 19.19 -19.13
N GLU A 197 -19.85 18.16 -18.89
CA GLU A 197 -18.45 18.24 -18.48
C GLU A 197 -17.53 17.44 -19.43
N PRO A 198 -17.06 18.06 -20.53
CA PRO A 198 -16.20 17.37 -21.52
C PRO A 198 -14.87 16.85 -20.96
N ASP A 199 -14.39 17.47 -19.88
CA ASP A 199 -13.13 17.14 -19.20
C ASP A 199 -13.35 16.22 -17.98
N ASN A 200 -14.47 15.50 -17.91
CA ASN A 200 -14.73 14.55 -16.83
C ASN A 200 -13.98 13.21 -17.05
N ALA A 201 -12.79 13.09 -16.44
CA ALA A 201 -11.96 11.88 -16.54
C ALA A 201 -12.66 10.62 -16.01
N LEU A 202 -13.49 10.76 -14.97
CA LEU A 202 -14.21 9.63 -14.37
C LEU A 202 -15.25 9.07 -15.35
N ALA A 203 -16.04 9.92 -16.01
CA ALA A 203 -17.04 9.50 -17.00
C ALA A 203 -16.40 8.71 -18.15
N TYR A 204 -15.26 9.17 -18.69
CA TYR A 204 -14.50 8.40 -19.69
C TYR A 204 -14.04 7.03 -19.15
N SER A 205 -13.53 6.97 -17.92
CA SER A 205 -13.12 5.70 -17.31
C SER A 205 -14.30 4.74 -17.14
N ARG A 206 -15.48 5.24 -16.76
CA ARG A 206 -16.71 4.44 -16.62
C ARG A 206 -17.20 3.90 -17.96
N ILE A 207 -17.20 4.70 -19.02
CA ILE A 207 -17.50 4.21 -20.37
C ILE A 207 -16.51 3.10 -20.77
N GLY A 208 -15.22 3.29 -20.45
CA GLY A 208 -14.19 2.27 -20.60
C GLY A 208 -14.52 0.96 -19.88
N ASP A 209 -15.00 1.04 -18.64
CA ASP A 209 -15.45 -0.12 -17.85
C ASP A 209 -16.61 -0.86 -18.52
N VAL A 210 -17.61 -0.15 -19.02
CA VAL A 210 -18.74 -0.76 -19.73
C VAL A 210 -18.28 -1.50 -20.99
N TYR A 211 -17.40 -0.90 -21.79
CA TYR A 211 -16.83 -1.56 -22.96
C TYR A 211 -15.95 -2.76 -22.61
N CYS A 212 -15.22 -2.69 -21.49
CA CYS A 212 -14.28 -3.72 -21.06
C CYS A 212 -14.97 -4.93 -20.42
N GLU A 213 -15.89 -4.69 -19.49
CA GLU A 213 -16.54 -5.71 -18.66
C GLU A 213 -17.78 -6.29 -19.35
N LYS A 214 -18.71 -5.42 -19.78
CA LYS A 214 -20.02 -5.85 -20.31
C LYS A 214 -19.92 -6.21 -21.80
N LEU A 215 -19.34 -5.33 -22.62
CA LEU A 215 -19.29 -5.53 -24.09
C LEU A 215 -18.08 -6.32 -24.58
N LYS A 216 -17.05 -6.50 -23.75
CA LYS A 216 -15.78 -7.18 -24.08
C LYS A 216 -15.08 -6.59 -25.33
N LYS A 217 -15.35 -5.32 -25.64
CA LYS A 217 -14.73 -4.56 -26.75
C LYS A 217 -13.49 -3.84 -26.26
N TYR A 218 -12.43 -4.60 -25.98
CA TYR A 218 -11.23 -4.09 -25.31
C TYR A 218 -10.50 -2.95 -26.05
N LYS A 219 -10.53 -2.93 -27.39
CA LYS A 219 -9.91 -1.84 -28.18
C LYS A 219 -10.59 -0.50 -27.93
N VAL A 220 -11.93 -0.48 -27.93
CA VAL A 220 -12.71 0.73 -27.67
C VAL A 220 -12.55 1.17 -26.21
N ALA A 221 -12.58 0.21 -25.28
CA ALA A 221 -12.33 0.49 -23.86
C ALA A 221 -10.97 1.17 -23.63
N GLU A 222 -9.91 0.71 -24.30
CA GLU A 222 -8.58 1.31 -24.21
C GLU A 222 -8.56 2.79 -24.65
N GLU A 223 -9.23 3.14 -25.76
CA GLU A 223 -9.32 4.52 -26.22
C GLU A 223 -9.92 5.43 -25.15
N TYR A 224 -10.99 4.96 -24.49
CA TYR A 224 -11.63 5.68 -23.39
C TYR A 224 -10.75 5.80 -22.15
N TYR A 225 -10.07 4.73 -21.73
CA TYR A 225 -9.12 4.82 -20.62
C TYR A 225 -7.94 5.76 -20.92
N ARG A 226 -7.50 5.83 -22.18
CA ARG A 226 -6.45 6.79 -22.60
C ARG A 226 -6.94 8.22 -22.53
N LYS A 227 -8.20 8.50 -22.89
CA LYS A 227 -8.81 9.84 -22.71
C LYS A 227 -8.88 10.22 -21.22
N ALA A 228 -9.30 9.29 -20.36
CA ALA A 228 -9.32 9.52 -18.91
C ALA A 228 -7.91 9.83 -18.35
N LEU A 229 -6.88 9.13 -18.83
CA LEU A 229 -5.48 9.37 -18.45
C LEU A 229 -4.89 10.64 -19.07
N PHE A 230 -5.38 11.08 -20.22
CA PHE A 230 -4.96 12.34 -20.81
C PHE A 230 -5.41 13.53 -19.94
N ILE A 231 -6.62 13.45 -19.38
CA ILE A 231 -7.18 14.48 -18.50
C ILE A 231 -6.54 14.42 -17.09
N ASP A 232 -6.41 13.21 -16.50
CA ASP A 232 -5.73 13.01 -15.23
C ASP A 232 -4.58 11.99 -15.36
N PRO A 233 -3.36 12.46 -15.72
CA PRO A 233 -2.20 11.59 -15.93
C PRO A 233 -1.67 10.90 -14.66
N GLU A 234 -1.90 11.49 -13.50
CA GLU A 234 -1.36 11.01 -12.22
C GLU A 234 -2.37 10.09 -11.48
N SER A 235 -3.59 9.94 -11.99
CA SER A 235 -4.58 8.99 -11.46
C SER A 235 -4.08 7.55 -11.52
N LYS A 236 -3.74 7.00 -10.35
CA LYS A 236 -3.42 5.57 -10.22
C LYS A 236 -4.61 4.67 -10.56
N SER A 237 -5.85 5.14 -10.37
CA SER A 237 -7.06 4.38 -10.69
C SER A 237 -7.16 4.16 -12.20
N HIS A 238 -7.14 5.25 -12.98
CA HIS A 238 -7.23 5.17 -14.45
C HIS A 238 -6.06 4.36 -15.04
N GLN A 239 -4.87 4.47 -14.46
CA GLN A 239 -3.72 3.64 -14.85
C GLN A 239 -4.00 2.15 -14.62
N SER A 240 -4.58 1.81 -13.47
CA SER A 240 -4.95 0.42 -13.15
C SER A 240 -6.05 -0.12 -14.05
N ASP A 241 -7.01 0.74 -14.45
CA ASP A 241 -8.11 0.38 -15.35
C ASP A 241 -7.62 0.10 -16.76
N LEU A 242 -6.73 0.95 -17.30
CA LEU A 242 -6.06 0.69 -18.57
C LEU A 242 -5.26 -0.63 -18.53
N ILE A 243 -4.48 -0.86 -17.48
CA ILE A 243 -3.69 -2.09 -17.34
C ILE A 243 -4.60 -3.32 -17.27
N ARG A 244 -5.71 -3.23 -16.53
CA ARG A 244 -6.73 -4.29 -16.45
C ARG A 244 -7.31 -4.59 -17.82
N CYS A 245 -7.68 -3.57 -18.60
CA CYS A 245 -8.19 -3.72 -19.96
C CYS A 245 -7.19 -4.43 -20.87
N LEU A 246 -5.92 -4.01 -20.84
CA LEU A 246 -4.87 -4.58 -21.68
C LEU A 246 -4.57 -6.05 -21.37
N ARG A 247 -4.63 -6.45 -20.09
CA ARG A 247 -4.52 -7.87 -19.68
C ARG A 247 -5.68 -8.73 -20.17
N LYS A 248 -6.86 -8.14 -20.34
CA LYS A 248 -8.03 -8.83 -20.91
C LYS A 248 -7.90 -8.96 -22.42
N ARG A 249 -7.38 -7.93 -23.10
CA ARG A 249 -7.13 -7.90 -24.54
C ARG A 249 -6.09 -8.92 -25.01
N ASP A 250 -4.93 -8.98 -24.33
CA ASP A 250 -3.79 -9.80 -24.77
C ASP A 250 -3.40 -10.85 -23.71
N PRO A 251 -3.52 -12.16 -24.01
CA PRO A 251 -3.09 -13.24 -23.12
C PRO A 251 -1.60 -13.16 -22.73
N ILE A 252 -0.74 -12.60 -23.59
CA ILE A 252 0.69 -12.46 -23.32
C ILE A 252 0.93 -11.39 -22.25
N LEU A 253 0.18 -10.28 -22.29
CA LEU A 253 0.20 -9.27 -21.23
C LEU A 253 -0.37 -9.83 -19.91
N ARG A 254 -1.25 -10.82 -19.96
CA ARG A 254 -1.72 -11.55 -18.76
C ARG A 254 -0.61 -12.39 -18.12
N LEU A 255 0.28 -12.95 -18.91
CA LEU A 255 1.42 -13.79 -18.48
C LEU A 255 2.63 -12.98 -18.03
N LEU A 256 2.85 -11.81 -18.61
CA LEU A 256 3.87 -10.86 -18.17
C LEU A 256 3.56 -10.41 -16.72
N TRP A 257 4.57 -10.47 -15.84
CA TRP A 257 4.52 -10.05 -14.43
C TRP A 257 4.34 -8.52 -14.25
N LEU A 258 3.39 -7.94 -14.97
CA LEU A 258 3.00 -6.53 -14.91
C LEU A 258 2.52 -6.01 -13.54
N PRO A 259 2.04 -6.81 -12.57
CA PRO A 259 1.69 -6.27 -11.25
C PRO A 259 2.87 -5.65 -10.49
N PHE A 260 4.10 -6.06 -10.79
CA PHE A 260 5.31 -5.60 -10.09
C PHE A 260 6.08 -4.51 -10.85
N LEU A 261 5.67 -4.19 -12.08
CA LEU A 261 6.28 -3.16 -12.90
C LEU A 261 5.68 -1.78 -12.56
N PRO A 262 6.49 -0.71 -12.46
CA PRO A 262 5.98 0.65 -12.28
C PRO A 262 5.01 0.98 -13.41
N THR A 263 3.83 1.51 -13.09
CA THR A 263 2.76 1.81 -14.06
C THR A 263 3.24 2.70 -15.22
N LYS A 264 4.08 3.70 -14.93
CA LYS A 264 4.72 4.55 -15.96
C LYS A 264 5.57 3.74 -16.95
N LEU A 265 6.26 2.70 -16.46
CA LEU A 265 7.09 1.83 -17.29
C LEU A 265 6.22 0.93 -18.16
N VAL A 266 5.11 0.42 -17.61
CA VAL A 266 4.11 -0.36 -18.36
C VAL A 266 3.52 0.45 -19.51
N ILE A 267 3.03 1.67 -19.25
CA ILE A 267 2.43 2.54 -20.28
C ILE A 267 3.43 2.84 -21.39
N LYS A 268 4.67 3.22 -21.02
CA LYS A 268 5.74 3.51 -21.98
C LYS A 268 6.12 2.30 -22.84
N LEU A 269 6.07 1.09 -22.27
CA LEU A 269 6.29 -0.15 -23.01
C LEU A 269 5.16 -0.45 -24.00
N ILE A 270 3.91 -0.12 -23.64
CA ILE A 270 2.75 -0.31 -24.52
C ILE A 270 2.79 0.69 -25.67
N GLU A 271 3.20 1.95 -25.42
CA GLU A 271 3.39 2.96 -26.47
C GLU A 271 4.47 2.57 -27.49
N LEU A 272 5.49 1.82 -27.06
CA LEU A 272 6.53 1.28 -27.94
C LEU A 272 6.03 0.13 -28.84
N ILE A 273 4.77 -0.32 -28.69
CA ILE A 273 4.17 -1.44 -29.44
C ILE A 273 2.91 -0.93 -30.18
N PRO A 274 3.06 -0.35 -31.37
CA PRO A 274 1.98 0.37 -32.08
C PRO A 274 0.79 -0.53 -32.45
N ASP A 275 1.04 -1.82 -32.72
CA ASP A 275 0.02 -2.71 -33.30
C ASP A 275 -0.81 -3.47 -32.25
N GLY A 276 -0.52 -3.30 -30.95
CA GLY A 276 -1.25 -3.93 -29.86
C GLY A 276 -1.19 -5.48 -29.79
N ASN A 277 -0.52 -6.12 -30.75
CA ASN A 277 -0.25 -7.57 -30.78
C ASN A 277 1.20 -7.81 -30.40
N LEU A 278 1.46 -8.21 -29.14
CA LEU A 278 2.79 -8.70 -28.78
C LEU A 278 3.05 -10.02 -29.52
N LYS A 279 3.89 -10.01 -30.55
CA LYS A 279 4.43 -11.25 -31.11
C LYS A 279 5.43 -11.84 -30.11
N TRP A 280 5.46 -13.17 -29.96
CA TRP A 280 6.38 -13.91 -29.08
C TRP A 280 7.86 -13.51 -29.20
N LYS A 281 8.29 -13.02 -30.37
CA LYS A 281 9.64 -12.49 -30.59
C LYS A 281 9.99 -11.27 -29.73
N HIS A 282 9.01 -10.40 -29.43
CA HIS A 282 9.20 -9.24 -28.54
C HIS A 282 9.23 -9.67 -27.08
N LEU A 283 8.49 -10.72 -26.73
CA LEU A 283 8.49 -11.34 -25.41
C LEU A 283 9.86 -11.93 -25.06
N PHE A 284 10.54 -12.56 -26.02
CA PHE A 284 11.83 -13.22 -25.76
C PHE A 284 12.92 -12.24 -25.29
N GLY A 285 13.00 -11.05 -25.90
CA GLY A 285 13.92 -10.00 -25.45
C GLY A 285 13.54 -9.45 -24.07
N PHE A 286 12.23 -9.34 -23.80
CA PHE A 286 11.72 -8.80 -22.55
C PHE A 286 11.85 -9.76 -21.36
N LEU A 287 11.59 -11.04 -21.60
CA LEU A 287 11.67 -12.14 -20.63
C LEU A 287 13.14 -12.44 -20.27
N LEU A 288 14.10 -12.07 -21.12
CA LEU A 288 15.52 -12.13 -20.81
C LEU A 288 15.98 -10.89 -20.01
N ALA A 289 15.51 -9.69 -20.37
CA ALA A 289 15.96 -8.42 -19.79
C ALA A 289 15.37 -8.12 -18.39
N LEU A 290 14.11 -8.52 -18.14
CA LEU A 290 13.42 -8.20 -16.89
C LEU A 290 13.96 -8.98 -15.67
N PRO A 291 14.24 -10.30 -15.77
CA PRO A 291 14.96 -11.01 -14.73
C PRO A 291 16.34 -10.39 -14.51
N LEU A 292 17.10 -10.03 -15.55
CA LEU A 292 18.42 -9.42 -15.40
C LEU A 292 18.40 -8.10 -14.61
N LEU A 293 17.38 -7.25 -14.81
CA LEU A 293 17.21 -6.00 -14.05
C LEU A 293 16.83 -6.22 -12.59
N LEU A 294 15.90 -7.15 -12.33
CA LEU A 294 15.49 -7.49 -10.96
C LEU A 294 16.61 -8.22 -10.22
N ILE A 295 17.22 -9.21 -10.86
CA ILE A 295 18.40 -9.95 -10.38
C ILE A 295 19.53 -8.95 -10.06
N GLY A 296 19.80 -7.96 -10.92
CA GLY A 296 20.81 -6.93 -10.65
C GLY A 296 20.55 -6.16 -9.35
N LYS A 297 19.32 -5.71 -9.11
CA LYS A 297 18.96 -4.97 -7.89
C LYS A 297 19.08 -5.83 -6.63
N TYR A 298 18.63 -7.08 -6.69
CA TYR A 298 18.70 -8.00 -5.55
C TYR A 298 20.11 -8.54 -5.31
N ILE A 299 20.93 -8.75 -6.35
CA ILE A 299 22.34 -9.13 -6.21
C ILE A 299 23.14 -8.00 -5.57
N ILE A 300 22.93 -6.74 -5.96
CA ILE A 300 23.63 -5.60 -5.36
C ILE A 300 23.25 -5.47 -3.89
N LEU A 301 21.95 -5.55 -3.57
CA LEU A 301 21.47 -5.48 -2.18
C LEU A 301 22.00 -6.65 -1.34
N PHE A 302 21.97 -7.87 -1.89
CA PHE A 302 22.52 -9.07 -1.24
C PHE A 302 24.04 -8.96 -1.04
N GLY A 303 24.77 -8.42 -2.01
CA GLY A 303 26.21 -8.16 -1.93
C GLY A 303 26.55 -7.16 -0.83
N ILE A 304 25.80 -6.06 -0.73
CA ILE A 304 25.96 -5.05 0.33
C ILE A 304 25.67 -5.65 1.70
N VAL A 305 24.55 -6.37 1.86
CA VAL A 305 24.18 -7.01 3.14
C VAL A 305 25.20 -8.08 3.54
N SER A 306 25.67 -8.90 2.60
CA SER A 306 26.69 -9.92 2.85
C SER A 306 28.04 -9.30 3.23
N ALA A 307 28.45 -8.21 2.56
CA ALA A 307 29.68 -7.50 2.89
C ALA A 307 29.60 -6.89 4.29
N VAL A 308 28.49 -6.22 4.62
CA VAL A 308 28.28 -5.63 5.96
C VAL A 308 28.32 -6.72 7.02
N ALA A 309 27.59 -7.83 6.84
CA ALA A 309 27.62 -8.97 7.76
C ALA A 309 29.02 -9.57 7.93
N PHE A 310 29.79 -9.69 6.83
CA PHE A 310 31.16 -10.16 6.86
C PHE A 310 32.07 -9.23 7.68
N PHE A 311 31.99 -7.92 7.46
CA PHE A 311 32.83 -6.97 8.20
C PHE A 311 32.42 -6.81 9.67
N THR A 312 31.12 -6.89 10.01
CA THR A 312 30.67 -6.71 11.40
C THR A 312 30.89 -7.95 12.25
N PHE A 313 30.73 -9.16 11.70
CA PHE A 313 30.84 -10.40 12.47
C PHE A 313 32.15 -11.16 12.25
N PHE A 314 32.69 -11.16 11.04
CA PHE A 314 33.79 -12.05 10.67
C PHE A 314 35.18 -11.43 10.88
N TRP A 315 35.32 -10.12 10.65
CA TRP A 315 36.57 -9.39 10.90
C TRP A 315 37.02 -9.43 12.38
N PRO A 316 36.14 -9.24 13.38
CA PRO A 316 36.56 -9.34 14.79
C PRO A 316 36.96 -10.77 15.18
N LEU A 317 36.24 -11.78 14.67
CA LEU A 317 36.53 -13.20 14.95
C LEU A 317 37.88 -13.64 14.39
N THR A 318 38.24 -13.19 13.19
CA THR A 318 39.55 -13.49 12.58
C THR A 318 40.69 -12.82 13.34
N LYS A 319 40.51 -11.58 13.85
CA LYS A 319 41.51 -10.92 14.69
C LYS A 319 41.70 -11.61 16.04
N VAL A 320 40.62 -12.10 16.65
CA VAL A 320 40.69 -12.93 17.86
C VAL A 320 41.40 -14.25 17.57
N TYR A 321 41.13 -14.88 16.42
CA TYR A 321 41.80 -16.11 16.00
C TYR A 321 43.31 -15.91 15.78
N GLU A 322 43.70 -14.87 15.05
CA GLU A 322 45.10 -14.51 14.78
C GLU A 322 45.88 -14.29 16.09
N TYR A 323 45.27 -13.56 17.03
CA TYR A 323 45.81 -13.36 18.38
C TYR A 323 45.98 -14.68 19.15
N LEU A 324 44.98 -15.56 19.12
CA LEU A 324 45.04 -16.86 19.80
C LEU A 324 46.11 -17.78 19.20
N THR A 325 46.29 -17.78 17.87
CA THR A 325 47.38 -18.54 17.22
C THR A 325 48.76 -18.02 17.59
N ILE A 326 48.96 -16.71 17.69
CA ILE A 326 50.23 -16.11 18.13
C ILE A 326 50.55 -16.53 19.57
N VAL A 327 49.55 -16.55 20.46
CA VAL A 327 49.70 -17.01 21.85
C VAL A 327 50.05 -18.50 21.91
N ASP A 328 49.44 -19.35 21.08
CA ASP A 328 49.72 -20.79 21.06
C ASP A 328 51.15 -21.09 20.55
N ILE A 329 51.63 -20.32 19.56
CA ILE A 329 53.02 -20.37 19.08
C ILE A 329 53.99 -19.94 20.19
N HIS A 330 53.71 -18.85 20.90
CA HIS A 330 54.55 -18.38 22.02
C HIS A 330 54.56 -19.35 23.21
N LYS A 331 53.45 -20.07 23.44
CA LYS A 331 53.35 -21.13 24.45
C LYS A 331 54.19 -22.35 24.08
N LYS A 332 54.21 -22.77 22.81
CA LYS A 332 55.10 -23.85 22.33
C LYS A 332 56.58 -23.47 22.38
N MET A 333 56.90 -22.17 22.25
CA MET A 333 58.26 -21.64 22.41
C MET A 333 58.66 -21.38 23.87
N GLY A 334 57.82 -21.75 24.85
CA GLY A 334 58.15 -21.75 26.28
C GLY A 334 58.25 -20.37 26.94
N LYS A 335 57.79 -19.28 26.29
CA LYS A 335 58.14 -17.92 26.75
C LYS A 335 57.07 -17.10 27.47
N ILE A 336 55.79 -17.49 27.60
CA ILE A 336 54.80 -16.61 28.28
C ILE A 336 53.73 -17.39 29.08
N ALA A 337 53.47 -16.94 30.32
CA ALA A 337 52.40 -17.39 31.20
C ALA A 337 51.02 -16.89 30.75
N ILE A 338 50.03 -17.79 30.75
CA ILE A 338 48.77 -17.66 30.02
C ILE A 338 47.73 -16.79 30.75
N TYR A 339 47.12 -15.89 29.98
CA TYR A 339 45.94 -15.06 30.26
C TYR A 339 44.83 -15.77 31.07
N LYS A 340 44.28 -15.10 32.10
CA LYS A 340 43.18 -15.59 32.97
C LYS A 340 41.80 -15.01 32.57
N GLY A 341 41.46 -15.01 31.28
CA GLY A 341 40.16 -14.54 30.78
C GLY A 341 39.07 -15.62 30.72
N PRO A 342 37.78 -15.25 30.54
CA PRO A 342 36.64 -16.18 30.52
C PRO A 342 36.73 -17.26 29.41
N PHE A 343 37.48 -16.99 28.34
CA PHE A 343 37.68 -17.91 27.21
C PHE A 343 38.79 -18.97 27.43
N ARG A 344 39.38 -19.06 28.64
CA ARG A 344 40.46 -20.01 28.96
C ARG A 344 40.12 -21.48 28.66
N LYS A 345 38.85 -21.88 28.74
CA LYS A 345 38.40 -23.26 28.47
C LYS A 345 38.39 -23.61 26.98
N LEU A 346 38.12 -22.64 26.09
CA LEU A 346 38.08 -22.84 24.63
C LEU A 346 39.45 -23.22 24.07
N HIS A 347 40.52 -22.75 24.70
CA HIS A 347 41.90 -23.02 24.29
C HIS A 347 42.36 -24.47 24.56
N LYS A 348 41.64 -25.23 25.39
CA LYS A 348 41.96 -26.64 25.64
C LYS A 348 41.48 -27.58 24.53
N TRP A 349 40.64 -27.10 23.61
CA TRP A 349 40.03 -27.94 22.59
C TRP A 349 40.97 -28.09 21.39
N SER A 350 40.92 -29.27 20.75
CA SER A 350 41.74 -29.54 19.58
C SER A 350 41.43 -28.55 18.45
N PHE A 351 42.42 -28.27 17.60
CA PHE A 351 42.28 -27.37 16.45
C PHE A 351 41.08 -27.76 15.56
N TYR A 352 40.96 -29.05 15.25
CA TYR A 352 39.90 -29.58 14.39
C TYR A 352 38.50 -29.35 14.98
N THR A 353 38.35 -29.49 16.29
CA THR A 353 37.07 -29.26 16.97
C THR A 353 36.63 -27.79 16.89
N ARG A 354 37.58 -26.86 17.00
CA ARG A 354 37.31 -25.41 16.93
C ARG A 354 36.99 -24.96 15.50
N PHE A 355 37.76 -25.44 14.51
CA PHE A 355 37.52 -25.14 13.10
C PHE A 355 36.17 -25.70 12.62
N PHE A 356 35.80 -26.90 13.08
CA PHE A 356 34.52 -27.50 12.74
C PHE A 356 33.32 -26.72 13.33
N LEU A 357 33.41 -26.29 14.60
CA LEU A 357 32.37 -25.44 15.22
C LEU A 357 32.14 -24.13 14.47
N PHE A 358 33.22 -23.53 13.97
CA PHE A 358 33.14 -22.33 13.13
C PHE A 358 32.41 -22.59 11.81
N LEU A 359 32.68 -23.72 11.16
CA LEU A 359 32.03 -24.12 9.90
C LEU A 359 30.54 -24.39 10.10
N VAL A 360 30.16 -24.99 11.23
CA VAL A 360 28.76 -25.17 11.63
C VAL A 360 28.06 -23.82 11.84
N PHE A 361 28.71 -22.88 12.53
CA PHE A 361 28.14 -21.55 12.76
C PHE A 361 27.93 -20.76 11.46
N LEU A 362 28.85 -20.91 10.51
CA LEU A 362 28.75 -20.33 9.17
C LEU A 362 27.52 -20.87 8.42
N VAL A 363 27.32 -22.19 8.42
CA VAL A 363 26.17 -22.83 7.77
C VAL A 363 24.84 -22.41 8.42
N CYS A 364 24.80 -22.36 9.76
CA CYS A 364 23.61 -21.90 10.48
C CYS A 364 23.28 -20.44 10.18
N PHE A 365 24.28 -19.56 10.15
CA PHE A 365 24.08 -18.13 9.84
C PHE A 365 23.49 -17.94 8.44
N TRP A 366 24.07 -18.59 7.42
CA TRP A 366 23.58 -18.51 6.04
C TRP A 366 22.18 -19.12 5.86
N SER A 367 21.84 -20.14 6.66
CA SER A 367 20.49 -20.72 6.67
C SER A 367 19.44 -19.75 7.24
N VAL A 368 19.79 -18.98 8.28
CA VAL A 368 18.91 -17.95 8.86
C VAL A 368 18.73 -16.77 7.91
N VAL A 369 19.80 -16.33 7.24
CA VAL A 369 19.72 -15.29 6.21
C VAL A 369 18.80 -15.75 5.07
N TYR A 370 18.98 -16.98 4.57
CA TYR A 370 18.09 -17.53 3.54
C TYR A 370 16.61 -17.57 3.98
N PHE A 371 16.35 -17.91 5.25
CA PHE A 371 15.00 -17.95 5.83
C PHE A 371 14.32 -16.58 5.93
N LEU A 372 15.06 -15.50 6.18
CA LEU A 372 14.51 -14.14 6.21
C LEU A 372 14.08 -13.63 4.82
N PHE A 373 14.55 -14.27 3.75
CA PHE A 373 14.30 -13.86 2.37
C PHE A 373 13.36 -14.80 1.58
N THR A 374 12.90 -15.92 2.16
CA THR A 374 11.89 -16.79 1.52
C THR A 374 10.46 -16.38 1.90
N SER A 375 9.57 -16.33 0.91
CA SER A 375 8.18 -15.86 1.09
C SER A 375 7.33 -16.85 1.91
N ASP A 376 6.26 -16.33 2.54
CA ASP A 376 5.42 -17.05 3.52
C ASP A 376 4.86 -18.41 3.03
N GLN A 377 4.77 -18.63 1.73
CA GLN A 377 4.17 -19.84 1.14
C GLN A 377 5.00 -21.14 1.27
N TYR A 378 6.29 -21.06 1.65
CA TYR A 378 7.19 -22.23 1.68
C TYR A 378 7.75 -22.62 3.06
N ARG A 379 7.32 -21.94 4.14
CA ARG A 379 7.92 -22.10 5.49
C ARG A 379 7.90 -23.53 6.05
N GLY A 380 6.88 -24.34 5.75
CA GLY A 380 6.73 -25.69 6.32
C GLY A 380 7.74 -26.72 5.80
N GLY A 381 8.00 -26.74 4.48
CA GLY A 381 8.94 -27.69 3.87
C GLY A 381 10.41 -27.39 4.19
N THR A 382 10.74 -26.11 4.37
CA THR A 382 12.10 -25.67 4.73
C THR A 382 12.49 -26.01 6.17
N ILE A 383 11.53 -26.07 7.10
CA ILE A 383 11.81 -26.47 8.50
C ILE A 383 12.23 -27.94 8.57
N ALA A 384 11.57 -28.81 7.80
CA ALA A 384 11.91 -30.24 7.74
C ALA A 384 13.31 -30.47 7.14
N ALA A 385 13.66 -29.74 6.07
CA ALA A 385 14.99 -29.79 5.45
C ALA A 385 16.10 -29.26 6.38
N PHE A 386 15.83 -28.18 7.10
CA PHE A 386 16.76 -27.61 8.09
C PHE A 386 17.02 -28.58 9.26
N LEU A 387 15.97 -29.17 9.81
CA LEU A 387 16.08 -30.19 10.87
C LEU A 387 16.87 -31.41 10.40
N THR A 388 16.69 -31.87 9.16
CA THR A 388 17.44 -33.02 8.64
C THR A 388 18.93 -32.72 8.47
N VAL A 389 19.30 -31.52 8.01
CA VAL A 389 20.71 -31.11 7.90
C VAL A 389 21.35 -30.97 9.29
N CYS A 390 20.64 -30.36 10.26
CA CYS A 390 21.13 -30.25 11.63
C CYS A 390 21.30 -31.61 12.31
N ILE A 391 20.35 -32.54 12.15
CA ILE A 391 20.43 -33.90 12.68
C ILE A 391 21.59 -34.66 12.01
N GLY A 392 21.76 -34.53 10.69
CA GLY A 392 22.88 -35.13 9.95
C GLY A 392 24.24 -34.64 10.45
N ALA A 393 24.37 -33.34 10.73
CA ALA A 393 25.58 -32.75 11.30
C ALA A 393 25.88 -33.29 12.72
N VAL A 394 24.85 -33.46 13.56
CA VAL A 394 25.01 -34.04 14.91
C VAL A 394 25.44 -35.50 14.84
N ILE A 395 24.85 -36.31 13.96
CA ILE A 395 25.24 -37.73 13.78
C ILE A 395 26.71 -37.83 13.34
N LEU A 396 27.14 -36.98 12.41
CA LEU A 396 28.55 -36.89 11.97
C LEU A 396 29.50 -36.51 13.11
N THR A 397 29.08 -35.64 14.05
CA THR A 397 29.91 -35.30 15.21
C THR A 397 30.10 -36.46 16.20
N VAL A 398 29.06 -37.28 16.40
CA VAL A 398 29.14 -38.47 17.24
C VAL A 398 30.07 -39.50 16.60
N LEU A 399 29.92 -39.74 15.29
CA LEU A 399 30.77 -40.68 14.54
C LEU A 399 32.25 -40.24 14.51
N ALA A 400 32.54 -38.97 14.26
CA ALA A 400 33.90 -38.45 14.25
C ALA A 400 34.57 -38.55 15.65
N SER A 401 33.79 -38.35 16.71
CA SER A 401 34.28 -38.50 18.09
C SER A 401 34.60 -39.97 18.41
N CYS A 402 33.76 -40.91 17.97
CA CYS A 402 34.01 -42.35 18.12
C CYS A 402 35.26 -42.81 17.35
N VAL A 403 35.46 -42.31 16.13
CA VAL A 403 36.65 -42.61 15.31
C VAL A 403 37.92 -42.05 15.97
N GLY A 404 37.86 -40.83 16.52
CA GLY A 404 38.98 -40.24 17.27
C GLY A 404 39.40 -41.09 18.48
N ILE A 405 38.43 -41.63 19.24
CA ILE A 405 38.69 -42.52 20.39
C ILE A 405 39.33 -43.84 19.94
N LEU A 406 38.85 -44.42 18.83
CA LEU A 406 39.40 -45.66 18.25
C LEU A 406 40.84 -45.49 17.77
N ILE A 407 41.17 -44.36 17.14
CA ILE A 407 42.52 -44.06 16.67
C ILE A 407 43.47 -43.87 17.87
N ASP A 408 43.04 -43.16 18.93
CA ASP A 408 43.85 -42.97 20.13
C ASP A 408 44.12 -44.29 20.87
N ALA A 409 43.10 -45.16 20.98
CA ALA A 409 43.24 -46.49 21.54
C ALA A 409 44.22 -47.37 20.75
N ASN A 410 44.18 -47.31 19.41
CA ASN A 410 45.09 -48.07 18.55
C ASN A 410 46.54 -47.53 18.62
N SER A 411 46.70 -46.22 18.80
CA SER A 411 48.01 -45.58 18.97
C SER A 411 48.70 -45.98 20.29
N LYS A 412 47.93 -46.10 21.39
CA LYS A 412 48.44 -46.58 22.69
C LYS A 412 48.91 -48.04 22.60
N LYS A 413 48.10 -48.89 21.94
CA LYS A 413 48.42 -50.32 21.74
C LYS A 413 49.67 -50.53 20.88
N THR A 414 49.92 -49.66 19.89
CA THR A 414 51.14 -49.69 19.06
C THR A 414 52.36 -49.14 19.81
N ARG A 415 52.21 -48.13 20.67
CA ARG A 415 53.29 -47.63 21.55
C ARG A 415 53.75 -48.68 22.56
N GLU A 416 52.82 -49.40 23.20
CA GLU A 416 53.17 -50.49 24.13
C GLU A 416 53.89 -51.65 23.43
N ARG A 417 53.53 -51.96 22.18
CA ARG A 417 54.21 -52.97 21.36
C ARG A 417 55.60 -52.54 20.90
N ARG A 418 55.82 -51.23 20.65
CA ARG A 418 57.15 -50.68 20.32
C ARG A 418 58.08 -50.68 21.52
N ASN A 419 57.59 -50.27 22.70
CA ASN A 419 58.39 -50.27 23.93
C ASN A 419 58.79 -51.68 24.40
N LYS A 420 58.02 -52.72 24.04
CA LYS A 420 58.40 -54.12 24.29
C LYS A 420 59.42 -54.71 23.29
N LYS A 421 59.73 -54.03 22.18
CA LYS A 421 60.58 -54.56 21.10
C LYS A 421 61.92 -53.83 20.92
N GLN A 422 62.21 -52.80 21.72
CA GLN A 422 63.48 -52.09 21.66
C GLN A 422 64.42 -52.60 22.78
N PRO A 423 65.51 -53.33 22.48
CA PRO A 423 66.55 -53.60 23.47
C PRO A 423 67.35 -52.32 23.75
N VAL A 424 67.65 -52.10 25.02
CA VAL A 424 68.53 -51.03 25.51
C VAL A 424 69.92 -51.27 24.91
N ILE A 425 70.40 -50.32 24.10
CA ILE A 425 71.80 -50.24 23.70
C ILE A 425 72.35 -49.04 24.47
N ASP A 426 72.98 -49.34 25.61
CA ASP A 426 73.83 -48.41 26.34
C ASP A 426 75.17 -48.34 25.60
N ASN A 427 75.57 -47.12 25.22
CA ASN A 427 76.94 -46.83 24.76
C ASN A 427 77.65 -46.06 25.87
N GLU A 428 78.53 -46.75 26.60
CA GLU A 428 79.80 -46.24 27.12
C GLU A 428 80.93 -47.17 26.68
#